data_AF-A0A2E7F997-F1
#
_entry.id   AF-A0A2E7F997-F1
#
_cell.length_a   1.000
_cell.length_b   1.000
_cell.length_c   1.000
_cell.angle_alpha   90.00
_cell.angle_beta   90.00
_cell.angle_gamma   90.00
#
_symmetry.space_group_name_H-M   'P 1'
#
loop_
_entity.id
_entity.type
_entity.pdbx_description
1 polymer ?
#
loop_
_entity_poly.entity_id
_entity_poly.type
_entity_poly.pdbx_seq_one_letter_code
_entity_poly.pdbx_strand_id
1 'polypeptide(L)'
;MNITDNLLKFWFETSDLKEVVKKREIWFKSEHAFDAAIRDQFLTACEAAMAGRLEKLKDDTAGCLALTLLLDQCPRNLFRHTAQAYAADARARDVARHALAQGYDTNVSPWHRVFFYLPFEHSEDLSDQDLSVELFTRLGIISSLEAAEGHREVIARFGRFPYRNGALGRTNTPDEVEFLKNSPPWGKPRAEIDFIQDQKDRSRETKGRVA
;
A
#
# COMPACT_ATOMS: atom_id res chain seq x y z
N MET A 1 -1.19 -26.81 1.42
CA MET A 1 -1.98 -25.58 1.63
C MET A 1 -1.79 -24.72 0.38
N ASN A 2 -2.87 -24.18 -0.20
CA ASN A 2 -2.80 -23.45 -1.48
C ASN A 2 -2.20 -22.04 -1.26
N ILE A 3 -1.88 -21.33 -2.35
CA ILE A 3 -1.25 -20.00 -2.28
C ILE A 3 -2.11 -18.98 -1.52
N THR A 4 -3.43 -19.03 -1.68
CA THR A 4 -4.39 -18.16 -1.02
C THR A 4 -4.30 -18.29 0.50
N ASP A 5 -4.44 -19.50 1.02
CA ASP A 5 -4.41 -19.77 2.45
C ASP A 5 -3.06 -19.38 3.08
N ASN A 6 -1.95 -19.69 2.41
CA ASN A 6 -0.62 -19.37 2.89
C ASN A 6 -0.42 -17.85 2.99
N LEU A 7 -0.82 -17.11 1.96
CA LEU A 7 -0.67 -15.66 1.94
C LEU A 7 -1.58 -14.99 2.98
N LEU A 8 -2.85 -15.41 3.07
CA LEU A 8 -3.78 -14.84 4.05
C LEU A 8 -3.32 -15.10 5.47
N LYS A 9 -2.88 -16.33 5.79
CA LYS A 9 -2.31 -16.63 7.12
C LYS A 9 -1.05 -15.84 7.41
N PHE A 10 -0.16 -15.68 6.44
CA PHE A 10 1.03 -14.84 6.61
C PHE A 10 0.66 -13.38 6.88
N TRP A 11 -0.32 -12.86 6.14
CA TRP A 11 -0.68 -11.44 6.16
C TRP A 11 -1.60 -11.06 7.31
N PHE A 12 -2.53 -11.93 7.70
CA PHE A 12 -3.59 -11.67 8.68
C PHE A 12 -3.52 -12.56 9.93
N GLU A 13 -2.57 -13.49 9.98
CA GLU A 13 -2.44 -14.53 11.04
C GLU A 13 -3.59 -15.56 11.01
N THR A 14 -4.51 -15.43 10.05
CA THR A 14 -5.64 -16.33 9.81
C THR A 14 -6.00 -16.35 8.32
N SER A 15 -6.66 -17.42 7.88
CA SER A 15 -7.30 -17.50 6.56
C SER A 15 -8.83 -17.35 6.65
N ASP A 16 -9.39 -17.24 7.86
CA ASP A 16 -10.82 -16.95 8.04
C ASP A 16 -11.04 -15.44 7.96
N LEU A 17 -11.62 -14.99 6.84
CA LEU A 17 -11.85 -13.58 6.58
C LEU A 17 -12.89 -12.94 7.50
N LYS A 18 -13.68 -13.74 8.22
CA LYS A 18 -14.66 -13.23 9.20
C LYS A 18 -14.05 -13.03 10.58
N GLU A 19 -12.87 -13.63 10.83
CA GLU A 19 -12.17 -13.46 12.08
C GLU A 19 -11.75 -11.98 12.25
N VAL A 20 -12.01 -11.45 13.45
CA VAL A 20 -11.65 -10.08 13.80
C VAL A 20 -10.14 -10.02 14.02
N VAL A 21 -9.43 -9.54 13.00
CA VAL A 21 -7.98 -9.32 13.09
C VAL A 21 -7.70 -7.90 13.60
N LYS A 22 -6.65 -7.76 14.40
CA LYS A 22 -6.17 -6.44 14.84
C LYS A 22 -5.30 -5.81 13.75
N LYS A 23 -5.20 -4.48 13.77
CA LYS A 23 -4.20 -3.77 12.95
C LYS A 23 -2.81 -4.35 13.23
N ARG A 24 -2.11 -4.79 12.20
CA ARG A 24 -0.69 -5.14 12.31
C ARG A 24 0.12 -3.96 11.83
N GLU A 25 0.98 -3.44 12.70
CA GLU A 25 1.85 -2.30 12.37
C GLU A 25 2.78 -2.60 11.19
N ILE A 26 3.10 -3.87 10.96
CA ILE A 26 3.98 -4.34 9.88
C ILE A 26 3.43 -4.06 8.48
N TRP A 27 2.11 -3.93 8.32
CA TRP A 27 1.48 -3.65 7.02
C TRP A 27 1.87 -2.29 6.45
N PHE A 28 2.14 -1.32 7.33
CA PHE A 28 2.39 0.07 6.96
C PHE A 28 3.80 0.52 7.33
N LYS A 29 4.71 -0.43 7.58
CA LYS A 29 6.11 -0.17 7.91
C LYS A 29 7.04 -0.82 6.90
N SER A 30 8.15 -0.16 6.64
CA SER A 30 9.30 -0.80 6.00
C SER A 30 10.04 -1.60 7.06
N GLU A 31 10.10 -2.92 6.89
CA GLU A 31 10.74 -3.85 7.82
C GLU A 31 11.44 -4.96 7.03
N HIS A 32 12.78 -5.00 7.10
CA HIS A 32 13.59 -5.88 6.25
C HIS A 32 13.27 -7.37 6.43
N ALA A 33 13.00 -7.80 7.66
CA ALA A 33 12.66 -9.20 7.94
C ALA A 33 11.33 -9.61 7.29
N PHE A 34 10.36 -8.70 7.26
CA PHE A 34 9.07 -8.96 6.62
C PHE A 34 9.19 -8.98 5.10
N ASP A 35 9.98 -8.07 4.52
CA ASP A 35 10.26 -8.06 3.08
C ASP A 35 10.99 -9.32 2.63
N ALA A 36 11.97 -9.78 3.41
CA ALA A 36 12.67 -11.04 3.17
C ALA A 36 11.70 -12.24 3.22
N ALA A 37 10.82 -12.29 4.23
CA ALA A 37 9.81 -13.34 4.33
C ALA A 37 8.83 -13.34 3.15
N ILE A 38 8.42 -12.16 2.66
CA ILE A 38 7.58 -12.04 1.45
C ILE A 38 8.34 -12.54 0.22
N ARG A 39 9.62 -12.20 0.10
CA ARG A 39 10.47 -12.65 -1.01
C ARG A 39 10.57 -14.17 -1.03
N ASP A 40 10.90 -14.77 0.10
CA ASP A 40 11.15 -16.20 0.19
C ASP A 40 9.88 -17.02 -0.08
N GLN A 41 8.72 -16.53 0.34
CA GLN A 41 7.47 -17.29 0.27
C GLN A 41 6.58 -16.95 -0.93
N PHE A 42 6.62 -15.71 -1.42
CA PHE A 42 5.59 -15.20 -2.35
C PHE A 42 6.15 -14.53 -3.62
N LEU A 43 7.46 -14.43 -3.82
CA LEU A 43 8.02 -13.82 -5.04
C LEU A 43 7.47 -14.48 -6.32
N THR A 44 7.53 -15.81 -6.40
CA THR A 44 7.03 -16.55 -7.58
C THR A 44 5.54 -16.33 -7.82
N ALA A 45 4.74 -16.25 -6.74
CA ALA A 45 3.30 -16.00 -6.84
C ALA A 45 3.00 -14.56 -7.26
N CYS A 46 3.75 -13.60 -6.74
CA CYS A 46 3.69 -12.19 -7.13
C CYS A 46 4.00 -12.05 -8.63
N GLU A 47 5.11 -12.63 -9.10
CA GLU A 47 5.46 -12.61 -10.53
C GLU A 47 4.41 -13.31 -11.41
N ALA A 48 3.80 -14.41 -10.92
CA ALA A 48 2.71 -15.07 -11.62
C ALA A 48 1.44 -14.20 -11.69
N ALA A 49 1.07 -13.52 -10.61
CA ALA A 49 -0.04 -12.56 -10.57
C ALA A 49 0.22 -11.37 -11.51
N MET A 50 1.41 -10.79 -11.46
CA MET A 50 1.85 -9.70 -12.35
C MET A 50 1.89 -10.12 -13.82
N ALA A 51 2.05 -11.40 -14.11
CA ALA A 51 1.94 -11.97 -15.46
C ALA A 51 0.51 -12.41 -15.87
N GLY A 52 -0.49 -12.23 -15.00
CA GLY A 52 -1.89 -12.59 -15.29
C GLY A 52 -2.16 -14.09 -15.24
N ARG A 53 -1.30 -14.87 -14.56
CA ARG A 53 -1.40 -16.34 -14.50
C ARG A 53 -2.28 -16.84 -13.34
N LEU A 54 -2.73 -15.94 -12.46
CA LEU A 54 -3.53 -16.27 -11.27
C LEU A 54 -4.96 -15.69 -11.32
N GLU A 55 -5.49 -15.37 -12.50
CA GLU A 55 -6.82 -14.75 -12.66
C GLU A 55 -7.97 -15.55 -12.05
N LYS A 56 -7.85 -16.88 -11.99
CA LYS A 56 -8.86 -17.76 -11.37
C LYS A 56 -9.05 -17.51 -9.87
N LEU A 57 -8.09 -16.85 -9.21
CA LEU A 57 -8.26 -16.48 -7.80
C LEU A 57 -9.42 -15.49 -7.60
N LYS A 58 -9.86 -14.78 -8.64
CA LYS A 58 -11.00 -13.85 -8.56
C LYS A 58 -12.36 -14.54 -8.39
N ASP A 59 -12.41 -15.87 -8.48
CA ASP A 59 -13.67 -16.64 -8.49
C ASP A 59 -14.30 -16.78 -7.09
N ASP A 60 -13.56 -16.42 -6.03
CA ASP A 60 -14.07 -16.37 -4.66
C ASP A 60 -13.45 -15.22 -3.84
N THR A 61 -14.04 -14.94 -2.67
CA THR A 61 -13.63 -13.82 -1.79
C THR A 61 -12.17 -13.93 -1.31
N ALA A 62 -11.72 -15.12 -0.92
CA ALA A 62 -10.39 -15.32 -0.33
C ALA A 62 -9.30 -15.24 -1.39
N GLY A 63 -9.51 -15.90 -2.52
CA GLY A 63 -8.63 -15.79 -3.67
C GLY A 63 -8.55 -14.35 -4.19
N CYS A 64 -9.68 -13.62 -4.25
CA CYS A 64 -9.69 -12.26 -4.75
C CYS A 64 -8.91 -11.31 -3.83
N LEU A 65 -9.03 -11.48 -2.50
CA LEU A 65 -8.22 -10.75 -1.53
C LEU A 65 -6.73 -11.10 -1.66
N ALA A 66 -6.40 -12.39 -1.76
CA ALA A 66 -5.02 -12.83 -1.94
C ALA A 66 -4.40 -12.29 -3.23
N LEU A 67 -5.16 -12.27 -4.33
CA LEU A 67 -4.71 -11.70 -5.60
C LEU A 67 -4.51 -10.18 -5.49
N THR A 68 -5.40 -9.48 -4.77
CA THR A 68 -5.22 -8.06 -4.45
C THR A 68 -3.90 -7.83 -3.71
N LEU A 69 -3.60 -8.62 -2.67
CA LEU A 69 -2.33 -8.53 -1.93
C LEU A 69 -1.11 -8.81 -2.83
N LEU A 70 -1.18 -9.81 -3.69
CA LEU A 70 -0.08 -10.15 -4.62
C LEU A 70 0.20 -9.06 -5.67
N LEU A 71 -0.80 -8.26 -6.02
CA LEU A 71 -0.69 -7.20 -7.03
C LEU A 71 -0.44 -5.81 -6.43
N ASP A 72 -0.93 -5.56 -5.21
CA ASP A 72 -0.84 -4.25 -4.57
C ASP A 72 0.21 -4.24 -3.46
N GLN A 73 0.12 -5.13 -2.48
CA GLN A 73 0.98 -5.08 -1.29
C GLN A 73 2.35 -5.73 -1.52
N CYS A 74 2.39 -6.96 -2.03
CA CYS A 74 3.65 -7.69 -2.23
C CYS A 74 4.66 -6.92 -3.11
N PRO A 75 4.28 -6.30 -4.25
CA PRO A 75 5.23 -5.52 -5.05
C PRO A 75 5.86 -4.35 -4.27
N ARG A 76 5.10 -3.69 -3.38
CA ARG A 76 5.57 -2.58 -2.55
C ARG A 76 6.60 -3.03 -1.51
N ASN A 77 6.54 -4.27 -1.04
CA ASN A 77 7.56 -4.88 -0.18
C ASN A 77 8.76 -5.43 -0.99
N LEU A 78 8.50 -6.07 -2.12
CA LEU A 78 9.52 -6.79 -2.91
C LEU A 78 10.42 -5.88 -3.73
N PHE A 79 9.89 -4.76 -4.21
CA PHE A 79 10.55 -3.93 -5.23
C PHE A 79 10.64 -2.47 -4.79
N ARG A 80 10.80 -2.23 -3.49
CA ARG A 80 10.90 -0.89 -2.88
C ARG A 80 11.80 0.03 -3.70
N HIS A 81 11.37 1.27 -3.86
CA HIS A 81 12.09 2.34 -4.58
C HIS A 81 12.29 2.12 -6.08
N THR A 82 11.64 1.12 -6.68
CA THR A 82 11.72 0.88 -8.13
C THR A 82 10.35 1.04 -8.77
N ALA A 83 10.32 1.27 -10.10
CA ALA A 83 9.08 1.31 -10.87
C ALA A 83 8.26 0.00 -10.74
N GLN A 84 8.94 -1.13 -10.50
CA GLN A 84 8.31 -2.44 -10.39
C GLN A 84 7.37 -2.57 -9.19
N ALA A 85 7.55 -1.75 -8.13
CA ALA A 85 6.61 -1.68 -7.00
C ALA A 85 5.21 -1.21 -7.40
N TYR A 86 5.08 -0.49 -8.52
CA TYR A 86 3.82 0.10 -8.98
C TYR A 86 3.32 -0.51 -10.30
N ALA A 87 4.10 -1.41 -10.90
CA ALA A 87 3.84 -1.95 -12.23
C ALA A 87 2.53 -2.75 -12.33
N ALA A 88 2.03 -3.23 -11.19
CA ALA A 88 0.79 -4.01 -11.09
C ALA A 88 -0.43 -3.22 -10.60
N ASP A 89 -0.26 -1.92 -10.29
CA ASP A 89 -1.31 -1.10 -9.67
C ASP A 89 -2.61 -1.08 -10.50
N ALA A 90 -2.50 -0.98 -11.84
CA ALA A 90 -3.69 -1.01 -12.71
C ALA A 90 -4.47 -2.32 -12.58
N ARG A 91 -3.78 -3.46 -12.56
CA ARG A 91 -4.44 -4.76 -12.39
C ARG A 91 -4.98 -4.94 -10.98
N ALA A 92 -4.28 -4.44 -9.96
CA ALA A 92 -4.79 -4.45 -8.59
C ALA A 92 -6.14 -3.70 -8.49
N ARG A 93 -6.27 -2.56 -9.18
CA ARG A 93 -7.54 -1.82 -9.26
C ARG A 93 -8.62 -2.60 -10.00
N ASP A 94 -8.30 -3.27 -11.09
CA ASP A 94 -9.27 -4.12 -11.81
C ASP A 94 -9.80 -5.26 -10.93
N VAL A 95 -8.91 -5.90 -10.15
CA VAL A 95 -9.28 -6.94 -9.18
C VAL A 95 -10.13 -6.36 -8.05
N ALA A 96 -9.77 -5.20 -7.51
CA ALA A 96 -10.53 -4.53 -6.46
C ALA A 96 -11.95 -4.15 -6.94
N ARG A 97 -12.08 -3.58 -8.15
CA ARG A 97 -13.41 -3.28 -8.74
C ARG A 97 -14.24 -4.55 -8.93
N HIS A 98 -13.62 -5.65 -9.36
CA HIS A 98 -14.30 -6.94 -9.43
C HIS A 98 -14.78 -7.39 -8.05
N ALA A 99 -13.95 -7.29 -7.01
CA ALA A 99 -14.33 -7.62 -5.64
C ALA A 99 -15.55 -6.82 -5.16
N LEU A 100 -15.57 -5.50 -5.40
CA LEU A 100 -16.71 -4.65 -5.06
C LEU A 100 -17.98 -5.06 -5.83
N ALA A 101 -17.86 -5.34 -7.13
CA ALA A 101 -18.98 -5.74 -7.98
C ALA A 101 -19.59 -7.09 -7.54
N GLN A 102 -18.78 -8.01 -7.02
CA GLN A 102 -19.23 -9.29 -6.45
C GLN A 102 -19.68 -9.17 -4.98
N GLY A 103 -19.49 -8.01 -4.34
CA GLY A 103 -19.77 -7.80 -2.92
C GLY A 103 -18.83 -8.56 -1.98
N TYR A 104 -17.64 -8.95 -2.44
CA TYR A 104 -16.67 -9.74 -1.67
C TYR A 104 -16.11 -8.99 -0.46
N ASP A 105 -16.16 -7.66 -0.46
CA ASP A 105 -15.72 -6.82 0.65
C ASP A 105 -16.76 -6.76 1.80
N THR A 106 -18.01 -7.17 1.58
CA THR A 106 -19.10 -6.95 2.54
C THR A 106 -19.17 -7.95 3.70
N ASN A 107 -18.69 -9.18 3.52
CA ASN A 107 -18.76 -10.26 4.51
C ASN A 107 -17.39 -10.69 5.04
N VAL A 108 -16.49 -9.71 5.17
CA VAL A 108 -15.15 -9.86 5.76
C VAL A 108 -14.97 -8.85 6.89
N SER A 109 -14.04 -9.15 7.80
CA SER A 109 -13.74 -8.27 8.94
C SER A 109 -13.10 -6.95 8.47
N PRO A 110 -13.22 -5.87 9.27
CA PRO A 110 -12.84 -4.52 8.85
C PRO A 110 -11.43 -4.41 8.26
N TRP A 111 -10.44 -5.08 8.85
CA TRP A 111 -9.06 -5.01 8.37
C TRP A 111 -8.80 -5.82 7.10
N HIS A 112 -9.53 -6.91 6.83
CA HIS A 112 -9.49 -7.54 5.50
C HIS A 112 -10.07 -6.59 4.44
N ARG A 113 -11.15 -5.87 4.80
CA ARG A 113 -11.82 -4.92 3.93
C ARG A 113 -10.92 -3.76 3.49
N VAL A 114 -10.08 -3.24 4.40
CA VAL A 114 -9.07 -2.21 4.07
C VAL A 114 -8.25 -2.60 2.83
N PHE A 115 -7.78 -3.84 2.75
CA PHE A 115 -6.91 -4.28 1.64
C PHE A 115 -7.64 -4.43 0.30
N PHE A 116 -8.96 -4.54 0.28
CA PHE A 116 -9.73 -4.39 -0.97
C PHE A 116 -9.77 -2.94 -1.45
N TYR A 117 -9.59 -1.96 -0.55
CA TYR A 117 -9.78 -0.54 -0.84
C TYR A 117 -8.46 0.17 -1.17
N LEU A 118 -7.34 -0.30 -0.62
CA LEU A 118 -6.01 0.27 -0.84
C LEU A 118 -5.63 0.45 -2.33
N PRO A 119 -5.99 -0.44 -3.28
CA PRO A 119 -5.71 -0.19 -4.70
C PRO A 119 -6.26 1.14 -5.24
N PHE A 120 -7.38 1.63 -4.71
CA PHE A 120 -7.96 2.93 -5.07
C PHE A 120 -7.18 4.09 -4.42
N GLU A 121 -6.85 3.97 -3.12
CA GLU A 121 -5.98 4.92 -2.41
C GLU A 121 -4.60 5.06 -3.08
N HIS A 122 -4.11 3.99 -3.70
CA HIS A 122 -2.84 3.98 -4.42
C HIS A 122 -2.92 4.50 -5.85
N SER A 123 -4.09 4.84 -6.38
CA SER A 123 -4.23 5.32 -7.75
C SER A 123 -3.77 6.78 -7.90
N GLU A 124 -3.15 7.11 -9.03
CA GLU A 124 -2.89 8.50 -9.43
C GLU A 124 -4.04 9.07 -10.28
N ASP A 125 -5.27 8.65 -10.00
CA ASP A 125 -6.51 9.12 -10.64
C ASP A 125 -7.46 9.68 -9.58
N LEU A 126 -8.01 10.88 -9.83
CA LEU A 126 -8.85 11.56 -8.83
C LEU A 126 -10.17 10.83 -8.57
N SER A 127 -10.76 10.18 -9.56
CA SER A 127 -12.02 9.44 -9.38
C SER A 127 -11.83 8.19 -8.53
N ASP A 128 -10.66 7.56 -8.63
CA ASP A 128 -10.27 6.47 -7.71
C ASP A 128 -10.07 6.98 -6.28
N GLN A 129 -9.50 8.17 -6.11
CA GLN A 129 -9.34 8.77 -4.79
C GLN A 129 -10.69 9.15 -4.15
N ASP A 130 -11.62 9.70 -4.92
CA ASP A 130 -12.99 9.96 -4.47
C ASP A 130 -13.68 8.68 -4.00
N LEU A 131 -13.56 7.59 -4.78
CA LEU A 131 -14.09 6.28 -4.41
C LEU A 131 -13.41 5.73 -3.14
N SER A 132 -12.09 5.89 -3.02
CA SER A 132 -11.34 5.47 -1.82
C SER A 132 -11.90 6.12 -0.55
N VAL A 133 -12.06 7.45 -0.56
CA VAL A 133 -12.61 8.20 0.58
C VAL A 133 -14.03 7.75 0.92
N GLU A 134 -14.87 7.51 -0.10
CA GLU A 134 -16.23 7.00 0.11
C GLU A 134 -16.23 5.62 0.80
N LEU A 135 -15.39 4.70 0.32
CA LEU A 135 -15.27 3.34 0.87
C LEU A 135 -14.75 3.36 2.32
N PHE A 136 -13.71 4.15 2.60
CA PHE A 136 -13.15 4.26 3.95
C PHE A 136 -14.07 5.00 4.92
N THR A 137 -14.87 5.96 4.44
CA THR A 137 -15.92 6.62 5.23
C THR A 137 -16.94 5.60 5.72
N ARG A 138 -17.42 4.73 4.82
CA ARG A 138 -18.38 3.66 5.16
C ARG A 138 -17.78 2.61 6.09
N LEU A 139 -16.48 2.32 5.96
CA LEU A 139 -15.77 1.36 6.81
C LEU A 139 -15.63 1.86 8.26
N GLY A 140 -15.47 3.16 8.47
CA GLY A 140 -15.49 3.78 9.80
C GLY A 140 -14.20 3.61 10.63
N ILE A 141 -13.09 3.14 10.02
CA ILE A 141 -11.78 3.16 10.67
C ILE A 141 -11.16 4.54 10.48
N ILE A 142 -11.21 5.37 11.53
CA ILE A 142 -10.78 6.79 11.50
C ILE A 142 -9.38 6.94 10.87
N SER A 143 -8.38 6.20 11.37
CA SER A 143 -7.01 6.32 10.86
C SER A 143 -6.84 5.94 9.38
N SER A 144 -7.72 5.09 8.85
CA SER A 144 -7.70 4.71 7.44
C SER A 144 -8.42 5.75 6.58
N LEU A 145 -9.49 6.36 7.09
CA LEU A 145 -10.15 7.48 6.43
C LEU A 145 -9.21 8.69 6.33
N GLU A 146 -8.52 9.04 7.41
CA GLU A 146 -7.54 10.14 7.40
C GLU A 146 -6.41 9.90 6.37
N ALA A 147 -5.98 8.65 6.22
CA ALA A 147 -5.01 8.28 5.19
C ALA A 147 -5.59 8.45 3.78
N ALA A 148 -6.82 7.99 3.53
CA ALA A 148 -7.49 8.12 2.23
C ALA A 148 -7.71 9.58 1.84
N GLU A 149 -8.14 10.44 2.77
CA GLU A 149 -8.31 11.88 2.56
C GLU A 149 -6.96 12.53 2.21
N GLY A 150 -5.89 12.18 2.94
CA GLY A 150 -4.55 12.69 2.66
C GLY A 150 -4.02 12.28 1.28
N HIS A 151 -4.27 11.03 0.84
CA HIS A 151 -3.90 10.59 -0.51
C HIS A 151 -4.68 11.36 -1.58
N ARG A 152 -5.98 11.54 -1.36
CA ARG A 152 -6.84 12.32 -2.25
C ARG A 152 -6.37 13.76 -2.40
N GLU A 153 -5.99 14.43 -1.30
CA GLU A 153 -5.47 15.80 -1.34
C GLU A 153 -4.20 15.91 -2.20
N VAL A 154 -3.29 14.94 -2.08
CA VAL A 154 -2.06 14.92 -2.87
C VAL A 154 -2.37 14.77 -4.36
N ILE A 155 -3.27 13.86 -4.73
CA ILE A 155 -3.69 13.68 -6.13
C ILE A 155 -4.48 14.88 -6.64
N ALA A 156 -5.37 15.48 -5.85
CA ALA A 156 -6.08 16.70 -6.23
C ALA A 156 -5.13 17.86 -6.50
N ARG A 157 -4.02 17.96 -5.73
CA ARG A 157 -3.03 19.02 -5.88
C ARG A 157 -2.05 18.80 -7.03
N PHE A 158 -1.54 17.59 -7.19
CA PHE A 158 -0.41 17.31 -8.11
C PHE A 158 -0.78 16.43 -9.30
N GLY A 159 -1.96 15.80 -9.30
CA GLY A 159 -2.37 14.80 -10.28
C GLY A 159 -1.59 13.48 -10.21
N ARG A 160 -0.68 13.34 -9.24
CA ARG A 160 0.22 12.19 -9.04
C ARG A 160 0.81 12.22 -7.63
N PHE A 161 1.48 11.15 -7.24
CA PHE A 161 2.24 11.07 -5.99
C PHE A 161 3.69 11.51 -6.20
N PRO A 162 4.12 12.68 -5.69
CA PRO A 162 5.47 13.19 -5.95
C PRO A 162 6.58 12.28 -5.42
N TYR A 163 6.33 11.54 -4.35
CA TYR A 163 7.28 10.58 -3.78
C TYR A 163 7.53 9.35 -4.64
N ARG A 164 6.70 9.10 -5.66
CA ARG A 164 6.96 8.04 -6.67
C ARG A 164 7.85 8.54 -7.81
N ASN A 165 8.09 9.85 -7.93
CA ASN A 165 8.75 10.44 -9.09
C ASN A 165 10.15 9.84 -9.33
N GLY A 166 10.98 9.71 -8.30
CA GLY A 166 12.31 9.10 -8.44
C GLY A 166 12.25 7.64 -8.93
N ALA A 167 11.38 6.83 -8.34
CA ALA A 167 11.20 5.42 -8.71
C ALA A 167 10.64 5.25 -10.13
N LEU A 168 9.85 6.21 -10.61
CA LEU A 168 9.21 6.21 -11.93
C LEU A 168 9.99 7.03 -12.98
N GLY A 169 11.18 7.56 -12.65
CA GLY A 169 12.00 8.35 -13.57
C GLY A 169 11.38 9.70 -13.95
N ARG A 170 10.48 10.25 -13.12
CA ARG A 170 9.83 11.55 -13.33
C ARG A 170 10.63 12.67 -12.65
N THR A 171 10.65 13.84 -13.24
CA THR A 171 11.24 15.05 -12.63
C THR A 171 10.23 15.71 -11.68
N ASN A 172 10.68 16.10 -10.49
CA ASN A 172 9.89 16.90 -9.55
C ASN A 172 9.79 18.35 -10.05
N THR A 173 8.60 18.92 -9.93
CA THR A 173 8.37 20.38 -10.02
C THR A 173 8.85 21.08 -8.74
N PRO A 174 9.04 22.41 -8.76
CA PRO A 174 9.40 23.15 -7.54
C PRO A 174 8.42 22.95 -6.37
N ASP A 175 7.12 22.93 -6.65
CA ASP A 175 6.08 22.72 -5.63
C ASP A 175 6.13 21.31 -5.05
N GLU A 176 6.41 20.31 -5.88
CA GLU A 176 6.63 18.93 -5.44
C GLU A 176 7.88 18.80 -4.56
N VAL A 177 8.97 19.50 -4.91
CA VAL A 177 10.18 19.53 -4.07
C VAL A 177 9.89 20.11 -2.69
N GLU A 178 9.10 21.20 -2.62
CA GLU A 178 8.71 21.79 -1.33
C GLU A 178 7.80 20.84 -0.54
N PHE A 179 6.82 20.22 -1.19
CA PHE A 179 5.94 19.24 -0.57
C PHE A 179 6.71 18.06 0.03
N LEU A 180 7.70 17.51 -0.67
CA LEU A 180 8.50 16.37 -0.21
C LEU A 180 9.28 16.64 1.08
N LYS A 181 9.61 17.90 1.39
CA LYS A 181 10.27 18.25 2.67
C LYS A 181 9.41 17.86 3.87
N ASN A 182 8.09 18.03 3.76
CA ASN A 182 7.12 17.81 4.84
C ASN A 182 6.01 16.80 4.47
N SER A 183 6.27 15.88 3.53
CA SER A 183 5.24 14.94 3.10
C SER A 183 4.79 13.99 4.22
N PRO A 184 3.52 13.52 4.19
CA PRO A 184 2.97 12.59 5.18
C PRO A 184 3.78 11.29 5.28
N PRO A 185 3.75 10.60 6.44
CA PRO A 185 4.54 9.39 6.68
C PRO A 185 4.23 8.23 5.71
N TRP A 186 3.02 8.17 5.14
CA TRP A 186 2.65 7.19 4.11
C TRP A 186 3.37 7.40 2.77
N GLY A 187 3.87 8.62 2.53
CA GLY A 187 4.54 9.03 1.29
C GLY A 187 6.06 9.14 1.38
N LYS A 188 6.69 8.78 2.50
CA LYS A 188 8.15 8.80 2.61
C LYS A 188 8.66 7.37 2.78
N PRO A 189 9.62 6.93 1.95
CA PRO A 189 10.34 5.71 2.27
C PRO A 189 11.01 5.86 3.64
N ARG A 190 10.96 4.83 4.48
CA ARG A 190 11.53 4.88 5.83
C ARG A 190 13.02 5.23 5.83
N ALA A 191 13.78 4.81 4.83
CA ALA A 191 15.16 5.22 4.64
C ALA A 191 15.35 6.75 4.50
N GLU A 192 14.37 7.45 3.92
CA GLU A 192 14.39 8.92 3.79
C GLU A 192 13.89 9.60 5.07
N ILE A 193 12.92 9.02 5.78
CA ILE A 193 12.51 9.47 7.12
C ILE A 193 13.67 9.34 8.11
N ASP A 194 14.32 8.17 8.15
CA ASP A 194 15.44 7.84 9.02
C ASP A 194 16.65 8.73 8.68
N PHE A 195 16.93 8.97 7.39
CA PHE A 195 17.97 9.90 6.95
C PHE A 195 17.68 11.35 7.37
N ILE A 196 16.43 11.83 7.22
CA ILE A 196 16.04 13.19 7.63
C ILE A 196 16.11 13.34 9.16
N GLN A 197 15.70 12.30 9.90
CA GLN A 197 15.75 12.29 11.36
C GLN A 197 17.20 12.31 11.85
N ASP A 198 18.07 11.49 11.27
CA ASP A 198 19.52 11.43 11.54
C ASP A 198 20.24 12.76 11.21
N GLN A 199 19.85 13.45 10.13
CA GLN A 199 20.35 14.81 9.83
C GLN A 199 19.90 15.86 10.86
N LYS A 200 18.65 15.79 11.34
CA LYS A 200 18.12 16.69 12.37
C LYS A 200 18.80 16.47 13.72
N ASP A 201 19.05 15.22 14.09
CA ASP A 201 19.69 14.85 15.36
C ASP A 201 21.17 15.29 15.36
N ARG A 202 21.92 15.05 14.27
CA ARG A 202 23.29 15.58 14.09
C ARG A 202 23.38 17.11 14.15
N SER A 203 22.38 17.80 13.57
CA SER A 203 22.32 19.27 13.59
C SER A 203 22.03 19.83 14.98
N ARG A 204 21.27 19.10 15.81
CA ARG A 204 21.01 19.46 17.22
C ARG A 204 22.24 19.21 18.10
N GLU A 205 22.95 18.10 17.89
CA GLU A 205 24.19 17.80 18.61
C GLU A 205 25.30 18.82 18.31
N THR A 206 25.40 19.27 17.05
CA THR A 206 26.41 20.28 16.66
C THR A 206 26.09 21.65 17.26
N LYS A 207 24.81 22.03 17.38
CA LYS A 207 24.39 23.29 18.03
C LYS A 207 24.49 23.26 19.56
N GLY A 208 24.37 22.09 20.18
CA GLY A 208 24.54 21.93 21.63
C GLY A 208 25.99 21.94 22.11
N ARG A 209 26.97 21.84 21.19
CA ARG A 209 28.42 21.82 21.51
C ARG A 209 29.11 23.18 21.37
N VAL A 210 28.39 24.19 20.88
CA VAL A 210 28.89 25.57 20.64
C VAL A 210 28.18 26.57 21.59
N ALA A 211 27.50 26.08 22.62
CA ALA A 211 26.91 26.88 23.70
C ALA A 211 27.67 26.64 25.00
#